data_AF-A0A1I2F116-F1
#
_entry.id   AF-A0A1I2F116-F1
#
_cell.length_a   1.000
_cell.length_b   1.000
_cell.length_c   1.000
_cell.angle_alpha   90.00
_cell.angle_beta   90.00
_cell.angle_gamma   90.00
#
_symmetry.space_group_name_H-M   'P 1'
#
loop_
_entity.id
_entity.type
_entity.pdbx_description
1 polymer ?
#
loop_
_entity_poly.entity_id
_entity_poly.type
_entity_poly.pdbx_seq_one_letter_code
_entity_poly.pdbx_strand_id
1 'polypeptide(L)' 'MKQKNDYSVVVFLSTGEVKKWTYVHKLSGFVQFLDNKHSEWIYMNVYNRRNRKYLKRFYKGNSAPDFL' A
#
# COMPACT_ATOMS: atom_id res chain seq x y z
N MET A 1 12.11 -10.29 -16.70
CA MET A 1 11.43 -10.55 -15.42
C MET A 1 10.32 -9.52 -15.24
N LYS A 2 9.05 -9.87 -15.50
CA LYS A 2 7.90 -8.97 -15.32
C LYS A 2 7.76 -8.67 -13.82
N GLN A 3 7.75 -7.39 -13.43
CA GLN A 3 7.48 -6.90 -12.08
C GLN A 3 6.31 -7.68 -11.47
N LYS A 4 6.58 -8.56 -10.51
CA LYS A 4 5.59 -9.43 -9.86
C LYS A 4 5.83 -9.28 -8.36
N ASN A 5 4.86 -8.71 -7.67
CA ASN A 5 4.80 -8.66 -6.19
C ASN A 5 5.96 -7.88 -5.53
N ASP A 6 6.34 -6.73 -6.09
CA ASP A 6 7.54 -6.01 -5.67
C ASP A 6 7.33 -5.10 -4.44
N TYR A 7 6.11 -5.01 -3.90
CA TYR A 7 5.81 -4.08 -2.81
C TYR A 7 5.46 -4.74 -1.48
N SER A 8 5.89 -4.08 -0.41
CA SER A 8 5.37 -4.24 0.95
C SER A 8 4.71 -2.92 1.35
N VAL A 9 3.54 -2.99 1.98
CA VAL A 9 2.73 -1.83 2.31
C VAL A 9 2.44 -1.83 3.81
N VAL A 10 2.60 -0.69 4.45
CA VAL A 10 2.23 -0.45 5.85
C VAL A 10 1.14 0.62 5.87
N VAL A 11 -0.04 0.27 6.36
CA VAL A 11 -1.23 1.12 6.39
C VAL A 11 -1.49 1.55 7.82
N PHE A 12 -1.79 2.84 7.99
CA PHE A 12 -2.10 3.46 9.26
C PHE A 12 -3.58 3.80 9.29
N LEU A 13 -4.29 3.31 10.30
CA LEU A 13 -5.73 3.49 10.49
C LEU A 13 -6.01 4.63 11.47
N SER A 14 -7.18 5.24 11.40
CA SER A 14 -7.61 6.31 12.30
C SER A 14 -7.76 5.85 13.76
N THR A 15 -7.91 4.54 13.98
CA THR A 15 -7.90 3.92 15.30
C THR A 15 -6.53 3.89 15.96
N GLY A 16 -5.45 4.26 15.24
CA GLY A 16 -4.07 4.11 15.67
C GLY A 16 -3.47 2.72 15.37
N GLU A 17 -4.27 1.79 14.84
CA GLU A 17 -3.78 0.49 14.38
C GLU A 17 -2.89 0.63 13.14
N VAL A 18 -1.87 -0.23 13.07
CA VAL A 18 -0.97 -0.34 11.93
C VAL A 18 -1.06 -1.74 11.36
N LYS A 19 -1.37 -1.84 10.07
CA LYS A 19 -1.47 -3.12 9.36
C LYS A 19 -0.44 -3.21 8.25
N LYS A 20 0.16 -4.38 8.07
CA LYS A 20 1.23 -4.61 7.10
C LYS A 20 0.88 -5.73 6.14
N TRP A 21 1.05 -5.47 4.86
CA TRP A 21 0.93 -6.45 3.79
C TRP A 21 2.23 -6.60 3.03
N THR A 22 2.55 -7.84 2.67
CA THR A 22 3.68 -8.18 1.81
C THR A 22 3.15 -8.78 0.51
N TYR A 23 3.95 -8.73 -0.56
CA TYR A 23 3.60 -9.28 -1.88
C TYR A 23 2.46 -8.52 -2.57
N VAL A 24 2.35 -7.21 -2.34
CA VAL A 24 1.37 -6.38 -3.03
C VAL A 24 1.81 -6.24 -4.50
N HIS A 25 0.92 -6.64 -5.41
CA HIS A 25 1.20 -6.64 -6.85
C HIS A 25 0.83 -5.32 -7.51
N LYS A 26 -0.43 -4.87 -7.34
CA LYS A 26 -0.95 -3.62 -7.90
C LYS A 26 -1.35 -2.68 -6.77
N LEU A 27 -0.80 -1.48 -6.73
CA LEU A 27 -1.12 -0.53 -5.66
C LEU A 27 -2.53 0.06 -5.83
N SER A 28 -2.97 0.34 -7.06
CA SER A 28 -4.33 0.79 -7.37
C SER A 28 -5.41 -0.17 -6.84
N GLY A 29 -5.29 -1.46 -7.15
CA GLY A 29 -6.19 -2.50 -6.64
C GLY A 29 -6.09 -2.67 -5.12
N PHE A 30 -4.90 -2.44 -4.55
CA PHE A 30 -4.72 -2.44 -3.10
C PHE A 30 -5.42 -1.25 -2.43
N VAL A 31 -5.39 -0.07 -3.03
CA VAL A 31 -6.17 1.10 -2.55
C VAL A 31 -7.65 0.79 -2.58
N GLN A 32 -8.18 0.21 -3.65
CA GLN A 32 -9.59 -0.22 -3.71
C GLN A 32 -9.93 -1.26 -2.63
N PHE A 33 -9.01 -2.19 -2.34
CA PHE A 33 -9.17 -3.13 -1.23
C PHE A 33 -9.24 -2.41 0.12
N LEU A 34 -8.37 -1.42 0.37
CA LEU A 34 -8.41 -0.63 1.59
C LEU A 34 -9.71 0.18 1.70
N ASP A 35 -10.15 0.82 0.62
CA ASP A 35 -11.40 1.60 0.63
C ASP A 35 -12.62 0.73 0.97
N ASN A 36 -12.62 -0.54 0.54
CA ASN A 36 -13.71 -1.47 0.79
C ASN A 36 -13.65 -2.20 2.14
N LYS A 37 -12.46 -2.55 2.63
CA LYS A 37 -12.28 -3.42 3.83
C LYS A 37 -11.74 -2.69 5.06
N HIS A 38 -11.10 -1.55 4.85
CA HIS A 38 -10.42 -0.77 5.88
C HIS A 38 -10.71 0.71 5.65
N SER A 39 -11.98 1.09 5.55
CA SER A 39 -12.39 2.46 5.21
C SER A 39 -11.86 3.50 6.21
N GLU A 40 -11.46 3.08 7.41
CA GLU A 40 -10.78 3.86 8.43
C GLU A 40 -9.30 4.16 8.14
N TRP A 41 -8.74 3.71 7.01
CA TRP A 41 -7.35 3.99 6.66
C TRP A 41 -7.09 5.46 6.37
N ILE A 42 -5.95 5.98 6.83
CA ILE A 42 -5.55 7.38 6.63
C ILE A 42 -4.51 7.46 5.51
N TYR A 43 -3.47 6.64 5.60
CA TYR A 43 -2.40 6.60 4.61
C TYR A 43 -1.71 5.26 4.60
N MET A 44 -1.04 4.98 3.49
CA MET A 44 -0.19 3.81 3.30
C MET A 44 1.22 4.21 2.88
N ASN A 45 2.23 3.60 3.50
CA ASN A 45 3.62 3.69 3.10
C ASN A 45 3.98 2.45 2.28
N VAL A 46 4.50 2.68 1.08
CA VAL A 46 4.91 1.64 0.14
C VAL A 46 6.42 1.51 0.15
N TYR A 47 6.87 0.27 0.24
CA TYR A 47 8.27 -0.11 0.27
C TYR A 47 8.54 -1.13 -0.83
N ASN A 48 9.74 -1.12 -1.37
CA ASN A 48 10.21 -2.22 -2.18
C ASN A 48 10.43 -3.44 -1.27
N ARG A 49 9.82 -4.57 -1.61
CA ARG A 49 9.84 -5.80 -0.81
C ARG A 49 11.25 -6.37 -0.63
N ARG A 50 12.11 -6.26 -1.66
CA ARG A 50 13.41 -6.94 -1.71
C ARG A 50 14.46 -6.22 -0.88
N ASN A 51 14.56 -4.91 -1.03
CA ASN A 51 15.57 -4.09 -0.35
C ASN A 51 15.00 -3.24 0.79
N ARG A 52 13.69 -3.35 1.07
CA ARG A 52 12.96 -2.60 2.10
C ARG A 52 13.04 -1.08 1.95
N LYS A 53 13.47 -0.59 0.78
CA LYS A 53 13.57 0.83 0.49
C LYS A 53 12.18 1.45 0.49
N TYR A 54 11.99 2.51 1.24
CA TYR A 54 10.79 3.33 1.16
C TYR A 54 10.67 3.94 -0.23
N LEU A 55 9.49 3.82 -0.84
CA LEU A 55 9.21 4.32 -2.17
C LEU A 55 8.35 5.57 -2.10
N LYS A 56 7.15 5.45 -1.53
CA LYS A 56 6.16 6.53 -1.54
C LYS A 56 5.09 6.33 -0.47
N ARG A 57 4.46 7.43 -0.07
CA ARG A 57 3.25 7.45 0.75
C ARG A 57 2.05 7.83 -0.11
N PHE A 58 0.93 7.17 0.11
CA PHE A 58 -0.36 7.53 -0.46
C PHE A 58 -1.34 7.80 0.67
N TYR A 59 -2.06 8.92 0.56
CA TYR A 59 -3.17 9.25 1.46
C TYR A 59 -4.45 8.69 0.88
N LYS A 60 -5.43 8.42 1.75
CA LYS A 60 -6.78 8.10 1.32
C LYS A 60 -7.33 9.18 0.41
N GLY A 61 -7.95 8.78 -0.69
CA GLY A 61 -8.46 9.67 -1.74
C GLY A 61 -7.45 10.01 -2.84
N ASN A 62 -6.15 9.73 -2.66
CA ASN A 62 -5.16 9.90 -3.72
C ASN A 62 -5.18 8.70 -4.68
N SER A 63 -5.04 8.96 -5.98
CA SER A 63 -4.82 7.92 -6.97
C SER A 63 -3.42 7.30 -6.80
N ALA A 64 -3.38 5.98 -6.59
CA ALA A 64 -2.15 5.20 -6.65
C ALA A 64 -2.01 4.57 -8.06
N PRO A 65 -0.83 4.65 -8.69
CA PRO A 65 -0.59 3.95 -9.95
C PRO A 65 -0.58 2.43 -9.71
N ASP A 66 -0.74 1.61 -10.76
CA ASP A 66 -0.59 0.15 -10.60
C ASP A 66 0.81 -0.22 -10.07
N PHE A 67 1.85 0.48 -10.54
CA PHE A 67 3.26 0.22 -10.24
C PHE A 67 4.05 1.52 -10.02
N LEU A 68 5.09 1.44 -9.19
CA LEU A 68 6.11 2.46 -8.88
C LEU A 68 7.50 2.04 -9.36
#